data_AF-A0A943QR78-F1
#
_entry.id   AF-A0A943QR78-F1
#
_cell.length_a   1.000
_cell.length_b   1.000
_cell.length_c   1.000
_cell.angle_alpha   90.00
_cell.angle_beta   90.00
_cell.angle_gamma   90.00
#
_symmetry.space_group_name_H-M   'P 1'
#
loop_
_entity.id
_entity.type
_entity.pdbx_description
1 polymer ?
#
loop_
_entity_poly.entity_id
_entity_poly.type
_entity_poly.pdbx_seq_one_letter_code
_entity_poly.pdbx_strand_id
1 'polypeptide(L)'
;MLLIGVKEENGWLLSRWNLTYRVGWELICKATHSVFEYYKNLEILVDDKPICILTKDDIFKMKEGRSLTIRGLSLILGVPIMITFFNQTNAVSINVASTTEEFKIADYQKFNLSLGQYVDSIELSMYR
;
A
#
# COMPACT_ATOMS: atom_id res chain seq x y z
N MET A 1 -11.52 -1.14 -0.22
CA MET A 1 -10.99 -1.09 1.15
C MET A 1 -11.75 -0.04 1.94
N LEU A 2 -11.93 -0.26 3.25
CA LEU A 2 -12.57 0.70 4.14
C LEU A 2 -11.51 1.48 4.94
N LEU A 3 -11.52 2.81 4.87
CA LEU A 3 -10.71 3.65 5.74
C LEU A 3 -11.23 3.55 7.18
N ILE A 4 -10.34 3.26 8.12
CA ILE A 4 -10.67 3.17 9.56
C ILE A 4 -10.28 4.46 10.28
N GLY A 5 -9.18 5.08 9.87
CA GLY A 5 -8.73 6.34 10.43
C GLY A 5 -7.46 6.85 9.77
N VAL A 6 -7.24 8.15 9.88
CA VAL A 6 -6.05 8.84 9.40
C VAL A 6 -5.61 9.86 10.45
N LYS A 7 -4.30 10.01 10.63
CA LYS A 7 -3.69 11.05 11.46
C LYS A 7 -2.47 11.62 10.74
N GLU A 8 -2.15 12.88 11.01
CA GLU A 8 -0.89 13.48 10.58
C GLU A 8 0.18 13.23 11.64
N GLU A 9 1.38 12.86 11.20
CA GLU A 9 2.55 12.68 12.06
C GLU A 9 3.83 12.92 11.26
N ASN A 10 4.61 13.92 11.65
CA ASN A 10 5.92 14.25 11.07
C ASN A 10 5.90 14.46 9.54
N GLY A 11 4.85 15.12 9.02
CA GLY A 11 4.73 15.38 7.57
C GLY A 11 4.24 14.17 6.76
N TRP A 12 3.66 13.18 7.43
CA TRP A 12 3.00 12.03 6.81
C TRP A 12 1.57 11.89 7.30
N LEU A 13 0.66 11.53 6.39
CA LEU A 13 -0.65 11.02 6.73
C LEU A 13 -0.55 9.51 6.94
N LEU A 14 -0.61 9.09 8.20
CA LEU A 14 -0.64 7.68 8.59
C LEU A 14 -2.09 7.23 8.66
N SER A 15 -2.43 6.19 7.90
CA SER A 15 -3.81 5.71 7.81
C SER A 15 -3.92 4.20 7.98
N ARG A 16 -5.04 3.79 8.57
CA ARG A 16 -5.41 2.39 8.76
C ARG A 16 -6.61 2.06 7.90
N TRP A 17 -6.51 0.97 7.15
CA TRP A 17 -7.53 0.47 6.25
C TRP A 17 -7.85 -0.98 6.56
N ASN A 18 -9.07 -1.39 6.22
CA ASN A 18 -9.49 -2.78 6.19
C ASN A 18 -9.82 -3.20 4.75
N LEU A 19 -9.23 -4.30 4.33
CA LEU A 19 -9.70 -5.11 3.21
C LEU A 19 -11.10 -5.66 3.54
N THR A 20 -11.87 -5.92 2.49
CA THR A 20 -13.19 -6.57 2.56
C THR A 20 -13.08 -7.97 3.16
N TYR A 21 -12.03 -8.71 2.79
CA TYR A 21 -11.76 -10.05 3.30
C TYR A 21 -10.35 -10.16 3.88
N ARG A 22 -10.18 -11.14 4.77
CA ARG A 22 -8.86 -11.57 5.22
C ARG A 22 -8.10 -12.15 4.03
N VAL A 23 -6.86 -11.71 3.82
CA VAL A 23 -6.02 -12.18 2.72
C VAL A 23 -4.74 -12.86 3.22
N GLY A 24 -4.34 -13.89 2.50
CA GLY A 24 -3.06 -14.58 2.71
C GLY A 24 -1.96 -14.07 1.78
N TRP A 25 -0.77 -14.65 1.93
CA TRP A 25 0.44 -14.25 1.22
C TRP A 25 0.28 -14.17 -0.30
N GLU A 26 -0.32 -15.20 -0.92
CA GLU A 26 -0.49 -15.25 -2.38
C GLU A 26 -1.26 -14.04 -2.93
N LEU A 27 -2.36 -13.67 -2.27
CA LEU A 27 -3.20 -12.53 -2.68
C LEU A 27 -2.47 -11.19 -2.47
N ILE A 28 -1.68 -11.08 -1.40
CA ILE A 28 -0.82 -9.90 -1.17
C ILE A 28 0.24 -9.79 -2.28
N CYS A 29 0.84 -10.90 -2.69
CA CYS A 29 1.77 -10.95 -3.82
C CYS A 29 1.10 -10.53 -5.14
N LYS A 30 -0.15 -10.95 -5.41
CA LYS A 30 -0.91 -10.52 -6.60
C LYS A 30 -1.14 -9.01 -6.61
N ALA A 31 -1.55 -8.43 -5.48
CA ALA A 31 -1.66 -6.97 -5.35
C ALA A 31 -0.31 -6.26 -5.55
N THR A 32 0.77 -6.80 -4.99
CA THR A 32 2.11 -6.23 -5.15
C THR A 32 2.57 -6.26 -6.60
N HIS A 33 2.31 -7.38 -7.28
CA HIS A 33 2.62 -7.57 -8.69
C HIS A 33 1.84 -6.59 -9.57
N SER A 34 0.56 -6.37 -9.30
CA SER A 34 -0.29 -5.47 -10.10
C SER A 34 0.15 -4.01 -10.01
N VAL A 35 0.70 -3.59 -8.87
CA VAL A 35 1.12 -2.19 -8.67
C VAL A 35 2.57 -1.92 -9.06
N PHE A 36 3.36 -2.95 -9.36
CA PHE A 36 4.82 -2.88 -9.50
C PHE A 36 5.30 -1.78 -10.47
N GLU A 37 4.62 -1.63 -11.61
CA GLU A 37 5.01 -0.71 -12.67
C GLU A 37 4.54 0.75 -12.42
N TYR A 38 3.71 0.98 -11.41
CA TYR A 38 3.14 2.31 -11.09
C TYR A 38 3.93 3.08 -10.03
N TYR A 39 5.17 2.67 -9.76
CA TYR A 39 6.04 3.28 -8.76
C TYR A 39 7.39 3.63 -9.34
N LYS A 40 7.89 4.82 -8.98
CA LYS A 40 9.29 5.20 -9.18
C LYS A 40 10.08 4.94 -7.90
N ASN A 41 11.30 4.41 -8.05
CA ASN A 41 12.18 4.00 -6.95
C ASN A 41 11.46 3.05 -5.97
N LEU A 42 10.78 2.05 -6.55
CA LEU A 42 10.04 1.06 -5.80
C LEU A 42 10.99 0.23 -4.93
N GLU A 43 10.64 0.11 -3.65
CA GLU A 43 11.24 -0.85 -2.73
C GLU A 43 10.15 -1.74 -2.13
N ILE A 44 10.42 -3.04 -2.10
CA ILE A 44 9.58 -4.04 -1.44
C ILE A 44 10.31 -4.56 -0.22
N LEU A 45 9.61 -4.61 0.91
CA LEU A 45 10.12 -5.12 2.18
C LEU A 45 9.25 -6.28 2.65
N VAL A 46 9.88 -7.30 3.20
CA VAL A 46 9.21 -8.41 3.90
C VAL A 46 9.66 -8.38 5.35
N ASP A 47 8.71 -8.31 6.29
CA ASP A 47 9.00 -8.13 7.72
C ASP A 47 9.97 -6.96 7.98
N ASP A 48 9.70 -5.82 7.35
CA ASP A 48 10.51 -4.58 7.43
C ASP A 48 11.95 -4.69 6.91
N LYS A 49 12.28 -5.78 6.20
CA LYS A 49 13.58 -5.97 5.56
C LYS A 49 13.46 -5.82 4.05
N PRO A 50 14.24 -4.92 3.43
CA PRO A 50 14.24 -4.78 1.98
C PRO A 50 14.75 -6.06 1.32
N ILE A 51 14.13 -6.41 0.21
CA ILE A 51 14.50 -7.56 -0.60
C ILE A 51 14.85 -7.12 -2.03
N CYS A 52 15.72 -7.87 -2.67
CA CYS A 52 16.08 -7.61 -4.06
C CYS A 52 15.00 -8.20 -4.98
N ILE A 53 14.31 -7.34 -5.71
CA ILE A 53 13.33 -7.70 -6.75
C ILE A 53 13.84 -7.11 -8.07
N LEU A 54 14.15 -7.95 -9.04
CA LEU A 54 14.67 -7.53 -10.34
C LEU A 54 13.54 -7.38 -11.36
N THR A 55 12.56 -8.28 -11.29
CA THR A 55 11.41 -8.33 -12.17
C THR A 55 10.13 -8.48 -11.35
N LYS A 56 8.99 -8.07 -11.91
CA LYS A 56 7.69 -8.23 -11.24
C LYS A 56 7.40 -9.71 -10.89
N ASP A 57 7.86 -10.65 -11.71
CA ASP A 57 7.63 -12.09 -11.47
C ASP A 57 8.39 -12.63 -10.25
N ASP A 58 9.43 -11.93 -9.79
CA ASP A 58 10.16 -12.33 -8.58
C ASP A 58 9.31 -12.17 -7.31
N ILE A 59 8.25 -11.36 -7.35
CA ILE A 59 7.26 -11.21 -6.27
C ILE A 59 6.66 -12.58 -5.91
N PHE A 60 6.34 -13.43 -6.89
CA PHE A 60 5.75 -14.73 -6.59
C PHE A 60 6.74 -15.75 -6.01
N LYS A 61 8.05 -15.47 -6.06
CA LYS A 61 9.11 -16.33 -5.51
C LYS A 61 9.49 -15.96 -4.08
N MET A 62 8.92 -14.88 -3.54
CA MET A 62 9.22 -14.41 -2.20
C MET A 62 8.75 -15.41 -1.14
N LYS A 63 9.60 -15.66 -0.15
CA LYS A 63 9.20 -16.43 1.03
C LYS A 63 8.12 -15.69 1.82
N GLU A 64 7.11 -16.43 2.25
CA GLU A 64 6.03 -15.90 3.09
C GLU A 64 6.57 -15.22 4.36
N GLY A 65 6.08 -14.00 4.59
CA GLY A 65 6.35 -13.19 5.77
C GLY A 65 5.08 -12.86 6.55
N ARG A 66 5.24 -12.15 7.67
CA ARG A 66 4.14 -11.60 8.48
C ARG A 66 3.60 -10.31 7.89
N SER A 67 4.45 -9.52 7.23
CA SER A 67 4.05 -8.33 6.51
C SER A 67 4.80 -8.17 5.20
N LEU A 68 4.16 -7.47 4.27
CA LEU A 68 4.77 -7.00 3.04
C LEU A 68 4.52 -5.51 2.91
N THR A 69 5.59 -4.75 2.71
CA THR A 69 5.53 -3.30 2.51
C THR A 69 5.99 -2.95 1.11
N ILE A 70 5.19 -2.14 0.42
CA ILE A 70 5.47 -1.52 -0.88
C ILE A 70 5.72 -0.05 -0.60
N ARG A 71 6.88 0.50 -0.97
CA ARG A 71 7.14 1.94 -0.81
C ARG A 71 7.84 2.53 -2.02
N GLY A 72 7.53 3.79 -2.31
CA GLY A 72 8.14 4.54 -3.40
C GLY A 72 7.30 5.76 -3.77
N LEU A 73 7.66 6.43 -4.86
CA LEU A 73 6.87 7.51 -5.42
C LEU A 73 5.78 6.92 -6.32
N SER A 74 4.52 7.05 -5.92
CA SER A 74 3.40 6.61 -6.77
C SER A 74 3.30 7.50 -8.01
N LEU A 75 3.32 6.90 -9.19
CA LEU A 75 3.14 7.61 -10.46
C LEU A 75 1.69 8.05 -10.68
N ILE A 76 0.73 7.40 -10.01
CA ILE A 76 -0.70 7.71 -10.09
C ILE A 76 -1.02 8.92 -9.21
N LEU A 77 -0.49 8.95 -7.98
CA LEU A 77 -0.79 10.00 -7.00
C LEU A 77 0.24 11.14 -7.01
N GLY A 78 1.41 10.94 -7.60
CA GLY A 78 2.50 11.93 -7.63
C GLY A 78 3.16 12.18 -6.28
N VAL A 79 2.93 11.32 -5.27
CA VAL A 79 3.46 11.47 -3.91
C VAL A 79 4.11 10.19 -3.39
N PRO A 80 5.13 10.31 -2.49
CA PRO A 80 5.66 9.16 -1.77
C PRO A 80 4.56 8.47 -0.96
N ILE A 81 4.46 7.16 -1.13
CA ILE A 81 3.49 6.32 -0.42
C ILE A 81 4.17 5.04 0.06
N MET A 82 3.68 4.53 1.18
CA MET A 82 4.04 3.25 1.76
C MET A 82 2.77 2.48 2.09
N ILE A 83 2.62 1.27 1.55
CA ILE A 83 1.48 0.38 1.77
C ILE A 83 2.01 -0.89 2.44
N THR A 84 1.54 -1.19 3.63
CA THR A 84 1.90 -2.39 4.39
C THR A 84 0.69 -3.29 4.55
N PHE A 85 0.78 -4.47 3.94
CA PHE A 85 -0.16 -5.56 4.14
C PHE A 85 0.29 -6.44 5.30
N PHE A 86 -0.66 -6.85 6.14
CA PHE A 86 -0.41 -7.78 7.24
C PHE A 86 -0.99 -9.15 6.87
N ASN A 87 -0.10 -10.13 6.69
CA ASN A 87 -0.45 -11.45 6.22
C ASN A 87 -1.45 -12.13 7.17
N GLN A 88 -2.41 -12.85 6.60
CA GLN A 88 -3.48 -13.52 7.35
C GLN A 88 -4.28 -12.52 8.21
N THR A 89 -4.49 -11.30 7.74
CA THR A 89 -5.42 -10.35 8.34
C THR A 89 -6.18 -9.62 7.22
N ASN A 90 -7.16 -8.79 7.59
CA ASN A 90 -7.77 -7.84 6.66
C ASN A 90 -7.13 -6.45 6.76
N ALA A 91 -6.11 -6.27 7.58
CA ALA A 91 -5.69 -4.96 8.01
C ALA A 91 -4.54 -4.47 7.13
N VAL A 92 -4.55 -3.19 6.77
CA VAL A 92 -3.56 -2.55 5.88
C VAL A 92 -3.19 -1.19 6.45
N SER A 93 -1.90 -0.89 6.50
CA SER A 93 -1.43 0.46 6.85
C SER A 93 -0.99 1.18 5.59
N ILE A 94 -1.45 2.42 5.40
CA ILE A 94 -1.09 3.23 4.25
C ILE A 94 -0.62 4.58 4.72
N ASN A 95 0.59 4.94 4.35
CA ASN A 95 1.23 6.18 4.76
C ASN A 95 1.54 7.00 3.52
N VAL A 96 1.05 8.23 3.46
CA VAL A 96 1.22 9.13 2.32
C VAL A 96 1.96 10.38 2.80
N ALA A 97 2.98 10.83 2.06
CA ALA A 97 3.68 12.05 2.43
C ALA A 97 2.79 13.29 2.22
N SER A 98 2.80 14.21 3.17
CA SER A 98 2.00 15.45 3.16
C SER A 98 2.62 16.55 2.29
N THR A 99 3.05 16.21 1.08
CA THR A 99 3.80 17.11 0.19
C THR A 99 2.90 17.92 -0.75
N THR A 100 1.70 17.44 -1.06
CA THR A 100 0.72 18.12 -1.93
C THR A 100 -0.44 18.65 -1.12
N GLU A 101 -1.16 19.66 -1.64
CA GLU A 101 -2.32 20.24 -0.94
C GLU A 101 -3.42 19.23 -0.63
N GLU A 102 -3.56 18.23 -1.50
CA GLU A 102 -4.49 17.11 -1.33
C GLU A 102 -4.20 16.27 -0.08
N PHE A 103 -2.93 16.15 0.33
CA PHE A 103 -2.49 15.36 1.47
C PHE A 103 -1.91 16.20 2.62
N LYS A 104 -2.16 17.52 2.64
CA LYS A 104 -1.66 18.43 3.69
C LYS A 104 -2.37 18.25 5.04
N ILE A 105 -3.64 17.86 5.03
CA ILE A 105 -4.47 17.80 6.24
C ILE A 105 -5.04 16.39 6.37
N ALA A 106 -5.00 15.84 7.59
CA ALA A 106 -5.65 14.57 7.95
C ALA A 106 -7.17 14.71 8.02
N ASP A 107 -7.81 15.13 6.92
CA ASP A 107 -9.25 15.17 6.79
C ASP A 107 -9.75 13.81 6.26
N TYR A 108 -10.54 13.10 7.07
CA TYR A 108 -11.02 11.76 6.72
C TYR A 108 -11.73 11.74 5.37
N GLN A 109 -12.64 12.69 5.12
CA GLN A 109 -13.48 12.66 3.93
C GLN A 109 -12.66 12.92 2.67
N LYS A 110 -11.84 13.97 2.67
CA LYS A 110 -10.96 14.32 1.55
C LYS A 110 -9.95 13.21 1.30
N PHE A 111 -9.30 12.72 2.34
CA PHE A 111 -8.32 11.65 2.22
C PHE A 111 -8.94 10.37 1.65
N ASN A 112 -10.13 9.99 2.13
CA ASN A 112 -10.84 8.82 1.61
C ASN A 112 -11.27 9.00 0.15
N LEU A 113 -11.72 10.19 -0.25
CA LEU A 113 -12.08 10.49 -1.64
C LEU A 113 -10.86 10.43 -2.57
N SER A 114 -9.72 10.97 -2.13
CA SER A 114 -8.47 10.99 -2.90
C SER A 114 -7.84 9.60 -3.07
N LEU A 115 -7.79 8.81 -1.99
CA LEU A 115 -7.07 7.54 -1.99
C LEU A 115 -7.97 6.32 -2.27
N GLY A 116 -9.28 6.44 -2.04
CA GLY A 116 -10.24 5.34 -2.07
C GLY A 116 -10.21 4.53 -3.36
N GLN A 117 -10.34 5.20 -4.51
CA GLN A 117 -10.32 4.51 -5.82
C GLN A 117 -9.01 3.77 -6.08
N TYR A 118 -7.90 4.37 -5.64
CA TYR A 118 -6.58 3.77 -5.79
C TYR A 118 -6.47 2.47 -4.98
N VAL A 119 -6.85 2.51 -3.69
CA VAL A 119 -6.76 1.33 -2.82
C VAL A 119 -7.80 0.27 -3.15
N ASP A 120 -8.98 0.65 -3.64
CA ASP A 120 -9.98 -0.27 -4.16
C ASP A 120 -9.44 -1.04 -5.37
N SER A 121 -8.73 -0.36 -6.27
CA SER A 121 -8.10 -1.00 -7.43
C SER A 121 -7.03 -2.02 -7.03
N ILE A 122 -6.25 -1.71 -5.98
CA ILE A 122 -5.27 -2.64 -5.41
C ILE A 122 -5.98 -3.87 -4.83
N GLU A 123 -7.03 -3.67 -4.02
CA GLU A 123 -7.80 -4.77 -3.46
C GLU A 123 -8.41 -5.66 -4.55
N LEU A 124 -9.01 -5.07 -5.58
CA LEU A 124 -9.58 -5.83 -6.69
C LEU A 124 -8.53 -6.68 -7.41
N SER A 125 -7.30 -6.20 -7.52
CA SER A 125 -6.21 -6.96 -8.16
C SER A 125 -5.77 -8.20 -7.37
N MET A 126 -6.11 -8.30 -6.08
CA MET A 126 -5.85 -9.51 -5.30
C MET A 126 -6.64 -10.73 -5.82
N TYR A 127 -7.80 -10.47 -6.43
CA TYR A 127 -8.76 -11.51 -6.86
C TYR A 127 -8.80 -11.71 -8.38
N ARG A 128 -7.89 -11.06 -9.12
CA ARG A 128 -7.70 -11.24 -10.56
C ARG A 128 -6.52 -12.18 -10.81
#